data_AF-A0A0V0R7K7-F1
#
_entry.id   AF-A0A0V0R7K7-F1
#
_cell.length_a   1.000
_cell.length_b   1.000
_cell.length_c   1.000
_cell.angle_alpha   90.00
_cell.angle_beta   90.00
_cell.angle_gamma   90.00
#
_symmetry.space_group_name_H-M   'P 1'
#
loop_
_entity.id
_entity.type
_entity.pdbx_description
1 polymer ?
#
loop_
_entity_poly.entity_id
_entity_poly.type
_entity_poly.pdbx_seq_one_letter_code
_entity_poly.pdbx_strand_id
1 'polypeptide(L)'
;MSGNQILLHLEEPNNLRETEICSALIELSKREIKEEIDWNQHEWIQNTLDHLLNHLDSFSPASVSYVTLGLFRLKINRQEIWDKLEHVVAKTMHKFTAKGFGYVYISFLEANQGTQEFKETLASRLPIHIHKMNQQLIAKCFEQTVENKLMNDHLFDNHFHILFWRRLQWFGAQYPTIINGMVQLQYKDDKEFWEDSFLPAIRKIKFQDEEQISELLSSLQNLEMSLGIKVEQHVKYLEEQLEYIQTQGKALENAKFYNIVMNDIAYYQQKQSLQQQQ
;
A
#
# COMPACT_ATOMS: atom_id res chain seq x y z
N MET A 1 -11.25 9.14 17.79
CA MET A 1 -10.74 8.64 19.10
C MET A 1 -9.23 8.70 19.07
N SER A 2 -8.59 9.10 20.16
CA SER A 2 -7.13 8.99 20.31
C SER A 2 -6.70 7.52 20.40
N GLY A 3 -5.42 7.21 20.21
CA GLY A 3 -4.89 5.84 20.35
C GLY A 3 -5.22 5.23 21.72
N ASN A 4 -5.04 6.00 22.79
CA ASN A 4 -5.34 5.55 24.15
C ASN A 4 -6.82 5.23 24.36
N GLN A 5 -7.73 5.99 23.74
CA GLN A 5 -9.16 5.69 23.81
C GLN A 5 -9.52 4.38 23.09
N ILE A 6 -8.86 4.11 21.95
CA ILE A 6 -9.04 2.84 21.23
C ILE A 6 -8.58 1.67 22.11
N LEU A 7 -7.43 1.82 22.76
CA LEU A 7 -6.88 0.81 23.65
C LEU A 7 -7.80 0.52 24.84
N LEU A 8 -8.37 1.55 25.47
CA LEU A 8 -9.36 1.37 26.55
C LEU A 8 -10.59 0.56 26.10
N HIS A 9 -11.04 0.73 24.86
CA HIS A 9 -12.12 -0.12 24.34
C HIS A 9 -11.69 -1.57 24.13
N LEU A 10 -10.42 -1.81 23.78
CA LEU A 10 -9.85 -3.14 23.59
C LEU A 10 -9.49 -3.86 24.91
N GLU A 11 -9.65 -3.21 26.06
CA GLU A 11 -9.48 -3.83 27.38
C GLU A 11 -10.46 -5.00 27.59
N GLU A 12 -11.71 -4.85 27.11
CA GLU A 12 -12.77 -5.85 27.24
C GLU A 12 -13.29 -6.32 25.86
N PRO A 13 -12.49 -7.09 25.09
CA PRO A 13 -12.85 -7.47 23.72
C PRO A 13 -14.14 -8.32 23.65
N ASN A 14 -14.48 -9.02 24.74
CA ASN A 14 -15.70 -9.85 24.83
C ASN A 14 -16.99 -9.03 24.77
N ASN A 15 -16.94 -7.74 25.09
CA ASN A 15 -18.10 -6.85 25.07
C ASN A 15 -18.26 -6.13 23.72
N LEU A 16 -17.30 -6.28 22.81
CA LEU A 16 -17.29 -5.64 21.51
C LEU A 16 -17.90 -6.52 20.41
N ARG A 17 -18.55 -5.88 19.44
CA ARG A 17 -18.98 -6.53 18.19
C ARG A 17 -17.76 -6.73 17.26
N GLU A 18 -17.86 -7.70 16.36
CA GLU A 18 -16.80 -7.98 15.36
C GLU A 18 -16.36 -6.72 14.60
N THR A 19 -17.31 -5.87 14.19
CA THR A 19 -17.03 -4.65 13.43
C THR A 19 -16.31 -3.59 14.26
N GLU A 20 -16.55 -3.55 15.57
CA GLU A 20 -15.91 -2.62 16.49
C GLU A 20 -14.46 -3.03 16.72
N ILE A 21 -14.19 -4.32 16.89
CA ILE A 21 -12.83 -4.87 16.96
C ILE A 21 -12.06 -4.56 15.66
N CYS A 22 -12.67 -4.83 14.50
CA CYS A 22 -12.06 -4.53 13.19
C CYS A 22 -11.69 -3.05 13.08
N SER A 23 -12.64 -2.16 13.41
CA SER A 23 -12.43 -0.71 13.34
C SER A 23 -11.35 -0.26 14.32
N ALA A 24 -11.32 -0.81 15.53
CA ALA A 24 -10.32 -0.49 16.54
C ALA A 24 -8.90 -0.84 16.07
N LEU A 25 -8.67 -2.07 15.57
CA LEU A 25 -7.37 -2.50 15.08
C LEU A 25 -6.89 -1.67 13.87
N ILE A 26 -7.78 -1.40 12.91
CA ILE A 26 -7.45 -0.60 11.73
C ILE A 26 -7.14 0.84 12.12
N GLU A 27 -7.95 1.47 12.97
CA GLU A 27 -7.70 2.84 13.39
C GLU A 27 -6.45 2.97 14.25
N LEU A 28 -6.15 1.97 15.10
CA LEU A 28 -4.92 1.93 15.87
C LEU A 28 -3.69 1.89 14.95
N SER A 29 -3.75 1.09 13.88
CA SER A 29 -2.66 0.98 12.89
C SER A 29 -2.36 2.26 12.11
N LYS A 30 -3.30 3.22 12.09
CA LYS A 30 -3.15 4.51 11.40
C LYS A 30 -2.65 5.63 12.31
N ARG A 31 -2.59 5.41 13.63
CA ARG A 31 -2.14 6.46 14.55
C ARG A 31 -0.64 6.64 14.38
N GLU A 32 -0.21 7.90 14.40
CA GLU A 32 1.21 8.30 14.50
C GLU A 32 1.75 7.89 15.87
N ILE A 33 1.91 6.59 16.04
CA ILE A 33 2.65 6.01 17.14
C ILE A 33 4.05 5.94 16.57
N LYS A 34 4.89 6.86 17.02
CA LYS A 34 6.29 7.03 16.61
C LYS A 34 7.04 5.71 16.88
N GLU A 35 6.91 4.73 15.99
CA GLU A 35 7.64 3.48 15.80
C GLU A 35 8.02 2.61 17.03
N GLU A 36 7.60 2.94 18.26
CA GLU A 36 8.18 2.37 19.48
C GLU A 36 7.32 1.27 20.15
N ILE A 37 6.06 1.10 19.76
CA ILE A 37 5.18 0.11 20.43
C ILE A 37 5.26 -1.24 19.73
N ASP A 38 5.79 -2.23 20.43
CA ASP A 38 5.65 -3.64 20.06
C ASP A 38 4.25 -4.17 20.47
N TRP A 39 3.33 -4.19 19.51
CA TRP A 39 1.97 -4.69 19.72
C TRP A 39 1.91 -6.17 20.06
N ASN A 40 2.97 -6.93 19.80
CA ASN A 40 3.04 -8.34 20.17
C ASN A 40 3.20 -8.53 21.68
N GLN A 41 3.56 -7.48 22.43
CA GLN A 41 3.71 -7.53 23.89
C GLN A 41 2.60 -6.79 24.63
N HIS A 42 1.75 -6.04 23.92
CA HIS A 42 0.71 -5.24 24.55
C HIS A 42 -0.43 -6.10 25.09
N GLU A 43 -0.68 -6.06 26.41
CA GLU A 43 -1.64 -6.91 27.12
C GLU A 43 -3.04 -6.92 26.48
N TRP A 44 -3.65 -5.75 26.27
CA TRP A 44 -5.00 -5.69 25.69
C TRP A 44 -5.06 -6.16 24.22
N ILE A 45 -3.94 -6.03 23.48
CA ILE A 45 -3.87 -6.60 22.14
C ILE A 45 -3.80 -8.12 22.23
N GLN A 46 -2.98 -8.68 23.13
CA GLN A 46 -2.93 -10.13 23.34
C GLN A 46 -4.29 -10.71 23.75
N ASN A 47 -5.00 -10.05 24.68
CA ASN A 47 -6.38 -10.43 25.05
C ASN A 47 -7.33 -10.37 23.84
N THR A 48 -7.17 -9.36 22.98
CA THR A 48 -7.94 -9.25 21.73
C THR A 48 -7.60 -10.38 20.76
N LEU A 49 -6.32 -10.78 20.64
CA LEU A 49 -5.91 -11.91 19.80
C LEU A 49 -6.48 -13.24 20.32
N ASP A 50 -6.47 -13.46 21.63
CA ASP A 50 -7.09 -14.64 22.25
C ASP A 50 -8.60 -14.68 22.00
N HIS A 51 -9.28 -13.53 22.10
CA HIS A 51 -10.69 -13.42 21.72
C HIS A 51 -10.89 -13.77 20.23
N LEU A 52 -10.07 -13.20 19.34
CA LEU A 52 -10.15 -13.49 17.91
C LEU A 52 -9.95 -14.98 17.63
N LEU A 53 -8.95 -15.64 18.23
CA LEU A 53 -8.69 -17.08 18.04
C LEU A 53 -9.93 -17.95 18.30
N ASN A 54 -10.70 -17.59 19.33
CA ASN A 54 -11.89 -18.33 19.75
C ASN A 54 -13.12 -18.03 18.89
N HIS A 55 -13.21 -16.84 18.28
CA HIS A 55 -14.43 -16.37 17.63
C HIS A 55 -14.34 -16.16 16.12
N LEU A 56 -13.14 -16.21 15.52
CA LEU A 56 -12.92 -15.87 14.10
C LEU A 56 -13.77 -16.67 13.10
N ASP A 57 -14.12 -17.92 13.41
CA ASP A 57 -14.98 -18.76 12.53
C ASP A 57 -16.38 -18.17 12.36
N SER A 58 -16.83 -17.35 13.32
CA SER A 58 -18.14 -16.69 13.28
C SER A 58 -18.11 -15.35 12.53
N PHE A 59 -16.92 -14.84 12.20
CA PHE A 59 -16.79 -13.52 11.63
C PHE A 59 -17.31 -13.49 10.19
N SER A 60 -17.95 -12.37 9.83
CA SER A 60 -18.33 -12.16 8.44
C SER A 60 -17.08 -12.09 7.54
N PRO A 61 -17.16 -12.47 6.24
CA PRO A 61 -16.03 -12.39 5.32
C PRO A 61 -15.43 -10.97 5.23
N ALA A 62 -16.28 -9.95 5.33
CA ALA A 62 -15.81 -8.56 5.39
C ALA A 62 -14.93 -8.33 6.63
N SER A 63 -15.41 -8.71 7.80
CA SER A 63 -14.68 -8.59 9.07
C SER A 63 -13.36 -9.37 9.05
N VAL A 64 -13.33 -10.60 8.51
CA VAL A 64 -12.10 -11.37 8.32
C VAL A 64 -11.05 -10.60 7.51
N SER A 65 -11.45 -9.97 6.39
CA SER A 65 -10.52 -9.19 5.57
C SER A 65 -9.96 -7.95 6.29
N TYR A 66 -10.77 -7.30 7.14
CA TYR A 66 -10.34 -6.14 7.92
C TYR A 66 -9.47 -6.51 9.12
N VAL A 67 -9.79 -7.60 9.82
CA VAL A 67 -8.91 -8.15 10.86
C VAL A 67 -7.54 -8.49 10.27
N THR A 68 -7.52 -9.21 9.15
CA THR A 68 -6.26 -9.59 8.46
C THR A 68 -5.40 -8.36 8.17
N LEU A 69 -6.01 -7.30 7.59
CA LEU A 69 -5.31 -6.05 7.31
C LEU A 69 -4.83 -5.33 8.58
N GLY A 70 -5.65 -5.33 9.64
CA GLY A 70 -5.31 -4.72 10.92
C GLY A 70 -4.10 -5.39 11.57
N LEU A 71 -4.11 -6.72 11.64
CA LEU A 71 -3.01 -7.51 12.20
C LEU A 71 -1.71 -7.32 11.39
N PHE A 72 -1.82 -7.31 10.06
CA PHE A 72 -0.68 -7.02 9.18
C PHE A 72 -0.06 -5.65 9.48
N ARG A 73 -0.87 -4.58 9.53
CA ARG A 73 -0.36 -3.23 9.77
C ARG A 73 0.19 -3.01 11.17
N LEU A 74 -0.38 -3.71 12.15
CA LEU A 74 0.14 -3.74 13.53
C LEU A 74 1.37 -4.65 13.68
N LYS A 75 1.84 -5.29 12.61
CA LYS A 75 3.00 -6.21 12.60
C LYS A 75 2.85 -7.35 13.62
N ILE A 76 1.64 -7.90 13.73
CA ILE A 76 1.36 -9.04 14.61
C ILE A 76 1.96 -10.32 14.03
N ASN A 77 2.80 -11.01 14.80
CA ASN A 77 3.57 -12.18 14.35
C ASN A 77 3.20 -13.50 15.06
N ARG A 78 2.05 -13.54 15.74
CA ARG A 78 1.55 -14.74 16.42
C ARG A 78 1.07 -15.79 15.40
N GLN A 79 1.78 -16.92 15.29
CA GLN A 79 1.49 -17.95 14.28
C GLN A 79 0.06 -18.51 14.38
N GLU A 80 -0.41 -18.77 15.60
CA GLU A 80 -1.73 -19.38 15.85
C GLU A 80 -2.88 -18.60 15.21
N ILE A 81 -2.81 -17.25 15.23
CA ILE A 81 -3.87 -16.41 14.63
C ILE A 81 -3.79 -16.41 13.11
N TRP A 82 -2.58 -16.47 12.54
CA TRP A 82 -2.39 -16.56 11.09
C TRP A 82 -2.84 -17.92 10.54
N ASP A 83 -2.56 -19.02 11.24
CA ASP A 83 -3.06 -20.35 10.90
C ASP A 83 -4.60 -20.39 10.95
N LYS A 84 -5.19 -19.77 11.98
CA LYS A 84 -6.64 -19.64 12.10
C LYS A 84 -7.22 -18.81 10.96
N LEU A 85 -6.59 -17.69 10.62
CA LEU A 85 -6.99 -16.84 9.50
C LEU A 85 -6.91 -17.58 8.17
N GLU A 86 -5.83 -18.32 7.91
CA GLU A 86 -5.66 -19.12 6.70
C GLU A 86 -6.85 -20.06 6.51
N HIS A 87 -7.22 -20.80 7.55
CA HIS A 87 -8.37 -21.72 7.52
C HIS A 87 -9.70 -21.01 7.25
N VAL A 88 -9.96 -19.91 7.95
CA VAL A 88 -11.21 -19.14 7.79
C VAL A 88 -11.27 -18.52 6.40
N VAL A 89 -10.18 -17.91 5.95
CA VAL A 89 -10.05 -17.32 4.62
C VAL A 89 -10.28 -18.38 3.55
N ALA A 90 -9.63 -19.54 3.63
CA ALA A 90 -9.80 -20.63 2.67
C ALA A 90 -11.27 -21.03 2.51
N LYS A 91 -12.02 -21.10 3.62
CA LYS A 91 -13.46 -21.38 3.61
C LYS A 91 -14.31 -20.25 3.01
N THR A 92 -13.95 -18.99 3.26
CA THR A 92 -14.81 -17.84 2.90
C THR A 92 -14.37 -17.06 1.67
N MET A 93 -13.27 -17.43 1.03
CA MET A 93 -12.63 -16.67 -0.05
C MET A 93 -13.58 -16.31 -1.21
N HIS A 94 -14.45 -17.25 -1.57
CA HIS A 94 -15.46 -17.09 -2.62
C HIS A 94 -16.51 -16.00 -2.33
N LYS A 95 -16.61 -15.53 -1.07
CA LYS A 95 -17.54 -14.49 -0.63
C LYS A 95 -16.88 -13.11 -0.54
N PHE A 96 -15.58 -13.00 -0.76
CA PHE A 96 -14.89 -11.71 -0.65
C PHE A 96 -15.25 -10.77 -1.80
N THR A 97 -15.38 -9.49 -1.45
CA THR A 97 -15.33 -8.41 -2.43
C THR A 97 -13.91 -8.31 -2.99
N ALA A 98 -13.74 -7.69 -4.17
CA ALA A 98 -12.41 -7.50 -4.74
C ALA A 98 -11.47 -6.73 -3.81
N LYS A 99 -11.98 -5.73 -3.08
CA LYS A 99 -11.23 -4.98 -2.08
C LYS A 99 -10.79 -5.87 -0.91
N GLY A 100 -11.71 -6.65 -0.33
CA GLY A 100 -11.41 -7.55 0.78
C GLY A 100 -10.41 -8.64 0.39
N PHE A 101 -10.54 -9.20 -0.82
CA PHE A 101 -9.58 -10.14 -1.37
C PHE A 101 -8.20 -9.51 -1.50
N GLY A 102 -8.09 -8.29 -2.04
CA GLY A 102 -6.82 -7.58 -2.17
C GLY A 102 -6.12 -7.36 -0.83
N TYR A 103 -6.88 -7.02 0.22
CA TYR A 103 -6.32 -6.91 1.58
C TYR A 103 -5.76 -8.22 2.10
N VAL A 104 -6.51 -9.32 1.97
CA VAL A 104 -6.04 -10.64 2.38
C VAL A 104 -4.81 -11.06 1.57
N TYR A 105 -4.84 -10.89 0.25
CA TYR A 105 -3.76 -11.26 -0.66
C TYR A 105 -2.44 -10.58 -0.25
N ILE A 106 -2.46 -9.25 -0.15
CA ILE A 106 -1.27 -8.47 0.20
C ILE A 106 -0.79 -8.83 1.61
N SER A 107 -1.69 -8.88 2.60
CA SER A 107 -1.31 -9.14 3.99
C SER A 107 -0.66 -10.51 4.20
N PHE A 108 -1.11 -11.57 3.53
CA PHE A 108 -0.47 -12.89 3.67
C PHE A 108 0.87 -12.96 2.94
N LEU A 109 0.98 -12.40 1.74
CA LEU A 109 2.20 -12.47 0.94
C LEU A 109 3.30 -11.58 1.53
N GLU A 110 2.98 -10.33 1.87
CA GLU A 110 3.95 -9.35 2.36
C GLU A 110 4.42 -9.66 3.79
N ALA A 111 3.53 -10.16 4.64
CA ALA A 111 3.92 -10.65 5.97
C ALA A 111 4.63 -12.02 5.94
N ASN A 112 4.72 -12.63 4.75
CA ASN A 112 5.20 -13.99 4.53
C ASN A 112 4.50 -15.03 5.44
N GLN A 113 3.18 -14.89 5.61
CA GLN A 113 2.36 -15.75 6.44
C GLN A 113 1.65 -16.83 5.61
N GLY A 114 1.25 -17.90 6.29
CA GLY A 114 0.53 -19.02 5.71
C GLY A 114 1.36 -19.94 4.82
N THR A 115 0.76 -21.07 4.46
CA THR A 115 1.43 -22.11 3.67
C THR A 115 1.65 -21.69 2.21
N GLN A 116 2.65 -22.30 1.56
CA GLN A 116 2.90 -22.08 0.12
C GLN A 116 1.69 -22.49 -0.74
N GLU A 117 1.06 -23.62 -0.41
CA GLU A 117 -0.16 -24.10 -1.08
C GLU A 117 -1.31 -23.09 -0.98
N PHE A 118 -1.46 -22.46 0.19
CA PHE A 118 -2.45 -21.41 0.38
C PHE A 118 -2.15 -20.16 -0.45
N LYS A 119 -0.88 -19.73 -0.52
CA LYS A 119 -0.47 -18.59 -1.36
C LYS A 119 -0.69 -18.86 -2.85
N GLU A 120 -0.41 -20.07 -3.31
CA GLU A 120 -0.71 -20.51 -4.68
C GLU A 120 -2.22 -20.52 -4.96
N THR A 121 -3.01 -20.96 -3.97
CA THR A 121 -4.48 -20.89 -4.04
C THR A 121 -4.95 -19.45 -4.17
N LEU A 122 -4.42 -18.52 -3.38
CA LEU A 122 -4.71 -17.09 -3.50
C LEU A 122 -4.35 -16.57 -4.91
N ALA A 123 -3.15 -16.88 -5.41
CA ALA A 123 -2.73 -16.45 -6.75
C ALA A 123 -3.67 -16.97 -7.86
N SER A 124 -4.12 -18.23 -7.75
CA SER A 124 -5.07 -18.83 -8.71
C SER A 124 -6.44 -18.13 -8.73
N ARG A 125 -6.84 -17.48 -7.63
CA ARG A 125 -8.13 -16.79 -7.48
C ARG A 125 -8.06 -15.30 -7.78
N LEU A 126 -6.87 -14.70 -7.78
CA LEU A 126 -6.66 -13.28 -8.06
C LEU A 126 -7.34 -12.78 -9.36
N PRO A 127 -7.30 -13.51 -10.50
CA PRO A 127 -8.00 -13.14 -11.73
C PRO A 127 -9.48 -12.77 -11.59
N ILE A 128 -10.19 -13.40 -10.65
CA ILE A 128 -11.63 -13.20 -10.41
C ILE A 128 -11.90 -11.78 -9.89
N HIS A 129 -10.94 -11.21 -9.16
CA HIS A 129 -11.09 -9.99 -8.39
C HIS A 129 -10.32 -8.80 -8.98
N ILE A 130 -9.17 -9.04 -9.61
CA ILE A 130 -8.19 -8.00 -9.98
C ILE A 130 -8.79 -6.85 -10.81
N HIS A 131 -9.64 -7.15 -11.78
CA HIS A 131 -10.26 -6.15 -12.67
C HIS A 131 -11.23 -5.20 -11.97
N LYS A 132 -11.65 -5.52 -10.74
CA LYS A 132 -12.57 -4.76 -9.89
C LYS A 132 -11.86 -4.05 -8.72
N MET A 133 -10.55 -4.22 -8.59
CA MET A 133 -9.75 -3.54 -7.57
C MET A 133 -9.40 -2.11 -8.00
N ASN A 134 -8.97 -1.29 -7.03
CA ASN A 134 -8.41 0.02 -7.33
C ASN A 134 -6.94 -0.10 -7.78
N GLN A 135 -6.38 0.98 -8.33
CA GLN A 135 -5.04 0.96 -8.90
C GLN A 135 -3.93 0.61 -7.89
N GLN A 136 -4.06 1.05 -6.63
CA GLN A 136 -3.10 0.77 -5.56
C GLN A 136 -3.06 -0.72 -5.21
N LEU A 137 -4.24 -1.34 -5.04
CA LEU A 137 -4.35 -2.77 -4.75
C LEU A 137 -3.82 -3.61 -5.91
N ILE A 138 -4.08 -3.22 -7.16
CA ILE A 138 -3.59 -3.96 -8.33
C ILE A 138 -2.05 -3.91 -8.37
N ALA A 139 -1.45 -2.72 -8.22
CA ALA A 139 0.00 -2.57 -8.24
C ALA A 139 0.68 -3.34 -7.11
N LYS A 140 0.12 -3.30 -5.89
CA LYS A 140 0.64 -4.09 -4.76
C LYS A 140 0.41 -5.59 -4.92
N CYS A 141 -0.73 -6.03 -5.47
CA CYS A 141 -0.90 -7.45 -5.79
C CYS A 141 0.13 -7.89 -6.85
N PHE A 142 0.41 -7.07 -7.87
CA PHE A 142 1.43 -7.38 -8.88
C PHE A 142 2.81 -7.56 -8.25
N GLU A 143 3.28 -6.57 -7.50
CA GLU A 143 4.56 -6.60 -6.78
C GLU A 143 4.67 -7.86 -5.92
N GLN A 144 3.68 -8.12 -5.06
CA GLN A 144 3.68 -9.29 -4.17
C GLN A 144 3.65 -10.61 -4.94
N THR A 145 2.95 -10.68 -6.09
CA THR A 145 2.95 -11.86 -6.96
C THR A 145 4.35 -12.15 -7.51
N VAL A 146 5.07 -11.11 -7.93
CA VAL A 146 6.43 -11.23 -8.48
C VAL A 146 7.43 -11.60 -7.39
N GLU A 147 7.42 -10.87 -6.26
CA GLU A 147 8.34 -11.09 -5.14
C GLU A 147 8.23 -12.51 -4.55
N ASN A 148 7.00 -13.03 -4.47
CA ASN A 148 6.74 -14.39 -3.97
C ASN A 148 6.86 -15.47 -5.05
N LYS A 149 7.29 -15.14 -6.28
CA LYS A 149 7.42 -16.08 -7.42
C LYS A 149 6.13 -16.84 -7.73
N LEU A 150 4.99 -16.18 -7.56
CA LEU A 150 3.66 -16.72 -7.87
C LEU A 150 3.17 -16.28 -9.27
N MET A 151 3.97 -15.48 -9.98
CA MET A 151 3.65 -15.03 -11.32
C MET A 151 3.79 -16.19 -12.31
N ASN A 152 2.77 -16.36 -13.16
CA ASN A 152 2.81 -17.25 -14.31
C ASN A 152 2.34 -16.50 -15.56
N ASP A 153 2.67 -17.03 -16.74
CA ASP A 153 2.36 -16.40 -18.02
C ASP A 153 0.86 -16.11 -18.17
N HIS A 154 0.01 -17.02 -17.71
CA HIS A 154 -1.43 -16.82 -17.78
C HIS A 154 -1.90 -15.60 -16.97
N LEU A 155 -1.42 -15.44 -15.73
CA LEU A 155 -1.76 -14.32 -14.86
C LEU A 155 -1.16 -13.01 -15.36
N PHE A 156 0.07 -13.06 -15.88
CA PHE A 156 0.72 -11.88 -16.44
C PHE A 156 0.03 -11.44 -17.75
N ASP A 157 0.04 -12.28 -18.78
CA ASP A 157 -0.40 -11.92 -20.13
C ASP A 157 -1.90 -11.61 -20.19
N ASN A 158 -2.74 -12.39 -19.52
CA ASN A 158 -4.20 -12.26 -19.65
C ASN A 158 -4.82 -11.29 -18.64
N HIS A 159 -4.09 -10.86 -17.61
CA HIS A 159 -4.64 -9.99 -16.57
C HIS A 159 -3.78 -8.75 -16.35
N PHE A 160 -2.57 -8.89 -15.83
CA PHE A 160 -1.74 -7.74 -15.49
C PHE A 160 -1.32 -6.94 -16.72
N HIS A 161 -0.76 -7.59 -17.73
CA HIS A 161 -0.28 -6.94 -18.94
C HIS A 161 -1.40 -6.17 -19.65
N ILE A 162 -2.59 -6.78 -19.81
CA ILE A 162 -3.76 -6.11 -20.40
C ILE A 162 -4.19 -4.89 -19.58
N LEU A 163 -4.19 -4.99 -18.25
CA LEU A 163 -4.54 -3.86 -17.38
C LEU A 163 -3.54 -2.73 -17.53
N PHE A 164 -2.24 -3.05 -17.51
CA PHE A 164 -1.19 -2.07 -17.69
C PHE A 164 -1.33 -1.43 -19.06
N TRP A 165 -1.36 -2.19 -20.15
CA TRP A 165 -1.52 -1.66 -21.51
C TRP A 165 -2.75 -0.76 -21.67
N ARG A 166 -3.93 -1.21 -21.23
CA ARG A 166 -5.19 -0.51 -21.52
C ARG A 166 -5.51 0.62 -20.55
N ARG A 167 -4.95 0.59 -19.33
CA ARG A 167 -5.28 1.55 -18.26
C ARG A 167 -4.05 2.27 -17.73
N LEU A 168 -3.02 2.44 -18.55
CA LEU A 168 -1.76 3.11 -18.22
C LEU A 168 -1.95 4.35 -17.35
N GLN A 169 -2.66 5.38 -17.83
CA GLN A 169 -2.78 6.66 -17.12
C GLN A 169 -3.50 6.56 -15.79
N TRP A 170 -4.35 5.54 -15.60
CA TRP A 170 -5.14 5.36 -14.40
C TRP A 170 -4.30 4.93 -13.18
N PHE A 171 -3.12 4.34 -13.41
CA PHE A 171 -2.23 3.92 -12.33
C PHE A 171 -1.52 5.08 -11.62
N GLY A 172 -1.29 6.22 -12.30
CA GLY A 172 -0.74 7.43 -11.69
C GLY A 172 0.52 7.18 -10.86
N ALA A 173 0.47 7.48 -9.56
CA ALA A 173 1.60 7.30 -8.64
C ALA A 173 2.07 5.83 -8.46
N GLN A 174 1.39 4.84 -9.05
CA GLN A 174 1.77 3.42 -8.93
C GLN A 174 2.72 2.93 -10.04
N TYR A 175 3.13 3.81 -10.96
CA TYR A 175 4.08 3.47 -12.03
C TYR A 175 5.40 2.89 -11.51
N PRO A 176 6.04 3.45 -10.46
CA PRO A 176 7.31 2.92 -9.94
C PRO A 176 7.20 1.44 -9.58
N THR A 177 6.16 1.05 -8.85
CA THR A 177 5.88 -0.33 -8.46
C THR A 177 5.72 -1.24 -9.68
N ILE A 178 5.01 -0.80 -10.72
CA ILE A 178 4.82 -1.59 -11.95
C ILE A 178 6.14 -1.75 -12.70
N ILE A 179 6.92 -0.67 -12.86
CA ILE A 179 8.23 -0.72 -13.53
C ILE A 179 9.16 -1.69 -12.81
N ASN A 180 9.25 -1.61 -11.49
CA ASN A 180 10.13 -2.47 -10.71
C ASN A 180 9.72 -3.95 -10.82
N GLY A 181 8.42 -4.26 -10.80
CA GLY A 181 7.95 -5.62 -11.04
C GLY A 181 8.25 -6.12 -12.48
N MET A 182 8.14 -5.25 -13.50
CA MET A 182 8.52 -5.60 -14.88
C MET A 182 10.02 -5.87 -15.02
N VAL A 183 10.86 -5.10 -14.33
CA VAL A 183 12.32 -5.33 -14.26
C VAL A 183 12.62 -6.67 -13.61
N GLN A 184 11.97 -6.99 -12.49
CA GLN A 184 12.13 -8.28 -11.82
C GLN A 184 11.71 -9.46 -12.72
N LEU A 185 10.65 -9.29 -13.52
CA LEU A 185 10.21 -10.28 -14.51
C LEU A 185 11.08 -10.34 -15.77
N GLN A 186 12.06 -9.43 -15.93
CA GLN A 186 12.88 -9.30 -17.14
C GLN A 186 12.05 -9.04 -18.41
N TYR A 187 10.93 -8.32 -18.29
CA TYR A 187 9.98 -8.10 -19.38
C TYR A 187 10.49 -7.04 -20.38
N LYS A 188 11.07 -7.49 -21.50
CA LYS A 188 11.65 -6.62 -22.53
C LYS A 188 10.98 -6.71 -23.91
N ASP A 189 10.29 -7.81 -24.19
CA ASP A 189 10.03 -8.24 -25.58
C ASP A 189 8.99 -7.41 -26.34
N ASP A 190 8.25 -6.54 -25.65
CA ASP A 190 7.19 -5.74 -26.24
C ASP A 190 7.60 -4.28 -26.44
N LYS A 191 8.19 -4.01 -27.60
CA LYS A 191 8.66 -2.67 -27.97
C LYS A 191 7.49 -1.68 -28.08
N GLU A 192 6.36 -2.10 -28.64
CA GLU A 192 5.17 -1.25 -28.81
C GLU A 192 4.56 -0.87 -27.45
N PHE A 193 4.57 -1.81 -26.50
CA PHE A 193 4.19 -1.51 -25.12
C PHE A 193 5.04 -0.38 -24.55
N TRP A 194 6.36 -0.50 -24.61
CA TRP A 194 7.26 0.45 -23.95
C TRP A 194 7.29 1.81 -24.67
N GLU A 195 7.54 1.81 -25.98
CA GLU A 195 7.82 3.04 -26.74
C GLU A 195 6.55 3.81 -27.11
N ASP A 196 5.45 3.12 -27.46
CA ASP A 196 4.25 3.78 -27.97
C ASP A 196 3.18 3.99 -26.90
N SER A 197 3.20 3.19 -25.83
CA SER A 197 2.12 3.18 -24.84
C SER A 197 2.60 3.60 -23.45
N PHE A 198 3.42 2.78 -22.78
CA PHE A 198 3.72 2.88 -21.36
C PHE A 198 4.55 4.12 -21.01
N LEU A 199 5.72 4.30 -21.63
CA LEU A 199 6.60 5.45 -21.33
C LEU A 199 5.96 6.79 -21.74
N PRO A 200 5.30 6.94 -22.92
CA PRO A 200 4.59 8.16 -23.27
C PRO A 200 3.49 8.56 -22.28
N ALA A 201 2.87 7.59 -21.59
CA ALA A 201 1.82 7.86 -20.62
C ALA A 201 2.34 8.62 -19.37
N ILE A 202 3.64 8.56 -19.06
CA ILE A 202 4.26 9.28 -17.93
C ILE A 202 4.00 10.78 -18.01
N ARG A 203 4.03 11.37 -19.21
CA ARG A 203 3.79 12.81 -19.43
C ARG A 203 2.36 13.26 -19.10
N LYS A 204 1.45 12.31 -18.90
CA LYS A 204 0.04 12.57 -18.56
C LYS A 204 -0.23 12.38 -17.07
N ILE A 205 0.75 11.92 -16.30
CA ILE A 205 0.65 11.76 -14.85
C ILE A 205 0.73 13.13 -14.20
N LYS A 206 -0.15 13.39 -13.24
CA LYS A 206 -0.10 14.58 -12.39
C LYS A 206 0.61 14.21 -11.10
N PHE A 207 1.83 14.72 -10.93
CA PHE A 207 2.61 14.54 -9.72
C PHE A 207 2.15 15.53 -8.63
N GLN A 208 2.07 15.04 -7.39
CA GLN A 208 1.61 15.86 -6.26
C GLN A 208 2.79 16.38 -5.41
N ASP A 209 3.89 15.64 -5.38
CA ASP A 209 5.05 15.90 -4.53
C ASP A 209 6.35 15.46 -5.21
N GLU A 210 7.47 15.83 -4.60
CA GLU A 210 8.82 15.52 -5.07
C GLU A 210 9.17 14.03 -4.90
N GLU A 211 8.58 13.37 -3.91
CA GLU A 211 8.84 11.97 -3.58
C GLU A 211 8.37 11.06 -4.71
N GLN A 212 7.16 11.29 -5.23
CA GLN A 212 6.60 10.56 -6.37
C GLN A 212 7.47 10.66 -7.63
N ILE A 213 8.02 11.85 -7.91
CA ILE A 213 8.91 12.03 -9.07
C ILE A 213 10.24 11.31 -8.84
N SER A 214 10.80 11.44 -7.65
CA SER A 214 12.08 10.82 -7.29
C SER A 214 12.02 9.29 -7.36
N GLU A 215 10.94 8.69 -6.86
CA GLU A 215 10.72 7.24 -6.92
C GLU A 215 10.59 6.74 -8.37
N LEU A 216 9.88 7.51 -9.22
CA LEU A 216 9.74 7.18 -10.64
C LEU A 216 11.06 7.32 -11.41
N LEU A 217 11.84 8.36 -11.14
CA LEU A 217 13.17 8.55 -11.72
C LEU A 217 14.09 7.36 -11.40
N SER A 218 14.15 6.95 -10.13
CA SER A 218 14.93 5.77 -9.70
C SER A 218 14.49 4.51 -10.44
N SER A 219 13.17 4.30 -10.57
CA SER A 219 12.61 3.12 -11.25
C SER A 219 12.92 3.13 -12.76
N LEU A 220 12.90 4.28 -13.42
CA LEU A 220 13.25 4.40 -14.84
C LEU A 220 14.75 4.17 -15.10
N GLN A 221 15.61 4.69 -14.22
CA GLN A 221 17.06 4.42 -14.30
C GLN A 221 17.33 2.92 -14.16
N ASN A 222 16.65 2.25 -13.22
CA ASN A 222 16.75 0.81 -13.05
C ASN A 222 16.24 0.04 -14.28
N LEU A 223 15.16 0.51 -14.91
CA LEU A 223 14.61 -0.07 -16.15
C LEU A 223 15.64 -0.02 -17.29
N GLU A 224 16.29 1.13 -17.48
CA GLU A 224 17.32 1.30 -18.51
C GLU A 224 18.57 0.45 -18.22
N MET A 225 19.04 0.45 -16.97
CA MET A 225 20.20 -0.34 -16.56
C MET A 225 19.96 -1.85 -16.71
N SER A 226 18.77 -2.32 -16.32
CA SER A 226 18.48 -3.75 -16.26
C SER A 226 18.03 -4.32 -17.60
N LEU A 227 17.17 -3.59 -18.34
CA LEU A 227 16.55 -4.09 -19.57
C LEU A 227 17.08 -3.40 -20.83
N GLY A 228 17.83 -2.30 -20.71
CA GLY A 228 18.33 -1.52 -21.86
C GLY A 228 17.22 -0.81 -22.62
N ILE A 229 16.09 -0.52 -21.95
CA ILE A 229 14.99 0.28 -22.51
C ILE A 229 15.36 1.75 -22.39
N LYS A 230 15.27 2.49 -23.49
CA LYS A 230 15.64 3.91 -23.55
C LYS A 230 14.63 4.78 -22.83
N VAL A 231 15.08 5.55 -21.85
CA VAL A 231 14.22 6.40 -21.01
C VAL A 231 14.66 7.87 -20.99
N GLU A 232 15.71 8.26 -21.71
CA GLU A 232 16.40 9.53 -21.51
C GLU A 232 15.47 10.74 -21.69
N GLN A 233 14.57 10.68 -22.68
CA GLN A 233 13.59 11.75 -22.92
C GLN A 233 12.53 11.88 -21.81
N HIS A 234 12.24 10.79 -21.10
CA HIS A 234 11.27 10.77 -20.00
C HIS A 234 11.92 11.19 -18.69
N VAL A 235 13.17 10.77 -18.45
CA VAL A 235 13.99 11.23 -17.33
C VAL A 235 14.15 12.75 -17.38
N LYS A 236 14.56 13.30 -18.53
CA LYS A 236 14.71 14.76 -18.69
C LYS A 236 13.41 15.52 -18.37
N TYR A 237 12.27 15.02 -18.85
CA TYR A 237 10.96 15.62 -18.55
C TYR A 237 10.67 15.62 -17.04
N LEU A 238 10.95 14.52 -16.35
CA LEU A 238 10.73 14.41 -14.90
C LEU A 238 11.68 15.30 -14.10
N GLU A 239 12.94 15.45 -14.52
CA GLU A 239 13.90 16.38 -13.92
C GLU A 239 13.41 17.84 -14.04
N GLU A 240 12.91 18.24 -15.22
CA GLU A 240 12.30 19.57 -15.42
C GLU A 240 11.06 19.78 -14.52
N GLN A 241 10.23 18.74 -14.34
CA GLN A 241 9.10 18.81 -13.41
C GLN A 241 9.55 18.89 -11.94
N LEU A 242 10.58 18.15 -11.56
CA LEU A 242 11.14 18.17 -10.21
C LEU A 242 11.67 19.56 -9.87
N GLU A 243 12.45 20.17 -10.78
CA GLU A 243 12.96 21.54 -10.62
C GLU A 243 11.81 22.55 -10.47
N TYR A 244 10.76 22.41 -11.28
CA TYR A 244 9.57 23.26 -11.17
C TYR A 244 8.91 23.14 -9.79
N ILE A 245 8.67 21.93 -9.29
CA ILE A 245 8.04 21.71 -7.97
C ILE A 245 8.92 22.29 -6.85
N GLN A 246 10.23 22.05 -6.92
CA GLN A 246 11.19 22.49 -5.91
C GLN A 246 11.34 24.02 -5.84
N THR A 247 11.16 24.71 -6.97
CA THR A 247 11.37 26.16 -7.06
C THR A 247 10.06 26.92 -7.13
N GLN A 248 9.47 27.02 -8.32
CA GLN A 248 8.30 27.83 -8.62
C GLN A 248 7.04 27.31 -7.92
N GLY A 249 6.89 25.98 -7.84
CA GLY A 249 5.78 25.32 -7.16
C GLY A 249 5.70 25.71 -5.68
N LYS A 250 6.80 25.55 -4.93
CA LYS A 250 6.88 25.97 -3.53
C LYS A 250 6.66 27.47 -3.34
N ALA A 251 7.23 28.31 -4.22
CA ALA A 251 7.02 29.77 -4.13
C ALA A 251 5.54 30.14 -4.29
N LEU A 252 4.85 29.53 -5.25
CA LEU A 252 3.41 29.72 -5.46
C LEU A 252 2.58 29.19 -4.29
N GLU A 253 2.94 28.02 -3.75
CA GLU A 253 2.26 27.44 -2.60
C GLU A 253 2.40 28.34 -1.37
N ASN A 254 3.61 28.85 -1.09
CA ASN A 254 3.88 29.76 0.02
C ASN A 254 3.22 31.14 -0.17
N ALA A 255 2.94 31.56 -1.41
CA ALA A 255 2.21 32.78 -1.70
C ALA A 255 0.69 32.67 -1.49
N LYS A 256 0.15 31.47 -1.23
CA LYS A 256 -1.26 31.32 -0.87
C LYS A 256 -1.53 31.92 0.51
N PHE A 257 -2.64 32.63 0.63
CA PHE A 257 -3.02 33.36 1.85
C PHE A 257 -2.91 32.53 3.13
N TYR A 258 -3.40 31.28 3.12
CA TYR A 258 -3.31 30.40 4.29
C TYR A 258 -1.87 30.12 4.72
N ASN A 259 -0.97 29.82 3.78
CA ASN A 259 0.43 29.51 4.09
C ASN A 259 1.19 30.75 4.55
N ILE A 260 0.89 31.93 3.99
CA ILE A 260 1.42 33.21 4.49
C ILE A 260 1.06 33.38 5.97
N VAL A 261 -0.22 33.25 6.32
CA VAL A 261 -0.70 33.43 7.69
C VAL A 261 -0.04 32.42 8.65
N MET A 262 0.06 31.15 8.27
CA MET A 262 0.70 30.12 9.10
C MET A 262 2.20 30.37 9.30
N ASN A 263 2.91 30.78 8.24
CA ASN A 263 4.33 31.13 8.32
C ASN A 263 4.57 32.35 9.20
N ASP A 264 3.73 33.38 9.09
CA ASP A 264 3.82 34.58 9.93
C ASP A 264 3.62 34.22 11.40
N ILE A 265 2.61 33.41 11.73
CA ILE A 265 2.38 32.95 13.11
C ILE A 265 3.62 32.24 13.67
N ALA A 266 4.20 31.30 12.92
CA ALA A 266 5.40 30.58 13.35
C ALA A 266 6.60 31.53 13.55
N TYR A 267 6.78 32.49 12.64
CA TYR A 267 7.82 33.51 12.74
C TYR A 267 7.64 34.40 13.98
N TYR A 268 6.41 34.85 14.28
CA TYR A 268 6.12 35.63 15.48
C TYR A 268 6.41 34.84 16.77
N GLN A 269 6.04 33.57 16.83
CA GLN A 269 6.34 32.69 17.98
C GLN A 269 7.85 32.54 18.19
N GLN A 270 8.60 32.29 17.12
CA GLN A 270 10.06 32.16 17.19
C GLN A 270 10.71 33.47 17.65
N LYS A 271 10.27 34.62 17.11
CA LYS A 271 10.80 35.93 17.51
C LYS A 271 10.51 36.24 18.98
N GLN A 272 9.32 35.92 19.49
CA GLN A 272 8.99 36.11 20.90
C GLN A 272 9.83 35.21 21.81
N SER A 273 10.07 33.95 21.45
CA SER A 273 10.92 33.06 22.25
C SER A 273 12.36 33.58 22.37
N LEU A 274 12.91 34.17 21.31
CA LEU A 274 14.26 34.76 21.32
C LEU A 274 14.32 36.01 22.18
N GLN A 275 13.26 36.83 22.18
CA GLN A 275 13.17 38.04 23.01
C GLN A 275 12.98 37.74 24.51
N GLN A 276 12.40 36.60 24.87
CA GLN A 276 12.25 36.18 26.28
C GLN A 276 13.52 35.54 26.85
N GLN A 277 14.45 35.11 25.99
CA GLN A 277 15.74 34.52 26.38
C GLN A 277 16.88 35.55 26.49
N GLN A 278 16.69 36.77 25.97
CA GLN A 278 17.62 37.89 26.03
C GLN A 278 17.27 38.84 27.18
#